data_AF-A0A095XR70-F1
#
_entry.id   AF-A0A095XR70-F1
#
_cell.length_a   1.000
_cell.length_b   1.000
_cell.length_c   1.000
_cell.angle_alpha   90.00
_cell.angle_beta   90.00
_cell.angle_gamma   90.00
#
_symmetry.space_group_name_H-M   'P 1'
#
loop_
_entity.id
_entity.type
_entity.pdbx_description
1 polymer ?
#
loop_
_entity_poly.entity_id
_entity_poly.type
_entity_poly.pdbx_seq_one_letter_code
_entity_poly.pdbx_strand_id
1 'polypeptide(L)' 'MAQWEINKGVGRTVEFKGLKAQYLFLFAGGLLAVFFLVVVLYLCGIDQIVCLGLGLVGATL' A
#
# COMPACT_ATOMS: atom_id res chain seq x y z
N MET A 1 1.84 14.78 -18.67
CA MET A 1 2.53 13.54 -19.10
C MET A 1 3.96 13.91 -19.43
N ALA A 2 4.91 13.60 -18.55
CA ALA A 2 6.32 13.88 -18.81
C ALA A 2 6.85 12.86 -19.83
N GLN A 3 7.38 13.34 -20.94
CA GLN A 3 8.00 12.54 -21.98
C GLN A 3 9.31 11.98 -21.42
N TRP A 4 9.31 10.72 -21.02
CA TRP A 4 10.53 10.05 -20.56
C TRP A 4 11.36 9.66 -21.79
N GLU A 5 12.49 10.32 -22.01
CA GLU A 5 13.45 9.86 -23.01
C GLU A 5 14.06 8.54 -22.53
N ILE A 6 13.56 7.41 -23.07
CA ILE A 6 14.20 6.11 -22.91
C ILE A 6 15.36 6.05 -23.92
N ASN A 7 16.41 6.83 -23.66
CA ASN A 7 17.71 6.66 -24.30
C ASN A 7 18.58 5.80 -23.38
N LYS A 8 18.25 4.51 -23.26
CA LYS A 8 19.10 3.50 -22.64
C LYS A 8 19.65 2.68 -23.80
N GLY A 9 20.91 2.92 -24.18
CA GLY A 9 21.56 2.25 -25.31
C GLY A 9 21.38 0.72 -25.32
N VAL A 10 21.56 0.11 -26.49
CA VAL A 10 21.36 -1.33 -26.76
C VAL A 10 22.02 -2.19 -25.67
N GLY A 11 21.23 -3.05 -25.01
CA GLY A 11 21.71 -4.02 -24.01
C GLY A 11 21.53 -3.63 -22.53
N ARG A 12 21.01 -2.44 -22.20
CA ARG A 12 20.64 -2.13 -20.80
C ARG A 12 19.28 -2.70 -20.42
N THR A 13 19.21 -3.34 -19.25
CA THR A 13 17.97 -3.83 -18.65
C THR A 13 16.99 -2.68 -18.38
N VAL A 14 15.70 -2.92 -18.60
CA VAL A 14 14.64 -1.95 -18.28
C VAL A 14 14.61 -1.68 -16.78
N GLU A 15 14.87 -0.43 -16.38
CA GLU A 15 14.68 0.00 -14.99
C GLU A 15 13.24 0.49 -14.84
N PHE A 16 12.40 -0.30 -14.18
CA PHE A 16 11.05 0.10 -13.83
C PHE A 16 11.12 1.21 -12.77
N LYS A 17 10.93 2.46 -13.20
CA LYS A 17 10.96 3.64 -12.30
C LYS A 17 9.74 3.77 -11.37
N GLY A 18 8.73 2.90 -11.50
CA GLY A 18 7.48 2.99 -10.74
C GLY A 18 7.18 1.80 -9.82
N LEU A 19 7.53 0.57 -10.22
CA LEU A 19 7.26 -0.64 -9.43
C LEU A 19 8.53 -1.13 -8.73
N LYS A 20 9.15 -0.26 -7.93
CA LYS A 20 10.20 -0.69 -7.00
C LYS A 20 9.56 -1.62 -5.97
N ALA A 21 10.16 -2.78 -5.73
CA ALA A 21 9.70 -3.75 -4.73
C ALA A 21 9.42 -3.11 -3.36
N GLN A 22 10.14 -2.03 -3.02
CA GLN A 22 9.94 -1.24 -1.81
C GLN A 22 8.51 -0.72 -1.62
N TYR A 23 7.86 -0.22 -2.68
CA TYR A 23 6.49 0.28 -2.59
C TYR A 23 5.47 -0.86 -2.42
N LEU A 24 5.75 -2.04 -2.99
CA LEU A 24 4.92 -3.24 -2.79
C LEU A 24 4.97 -3.70 -1.33
N PHE A 25 6.16 -3.68 -0.71
CA PHE A 25 6.30 -4.03 0.70
C PHE A 25 5.60 -3.03 1.62
N LEU A 26 5.72 -1.73 1.34
CA LEU A 26 4.99 -0.69 2.08
C LEU A 26 3.48 -0.87 1.95
N PHE A 27 2.98 -1.15 0.74
CA PHE A 27 1.57 -1.38 0.50
C PHE A 27 1.05 -2.62 1.22
N ALA A 28 1.71 -3.77 1.04
CA ALA A 28 1.32 -5.01 1.70
C ALA A 28 1.41 -4.90 3.22
N GLY A 29 2.47 -4.28 3.74
CA GLY A 29 2.64 -4.04 5.18
C GLY A 29 1.57 -3.10 5.74
N GLY A 30 1.23 -2.02 5.03
CA GLY A 30 0.17 -1.10 5.42
C GLY A 30 -1.20 -1.77 5.48
N LEU A 31 -1.55 -2.54 4.45
CA LEU A 31 -2.82 -3.29 4.42
C LEU A 31 -2.92 -4.30 5.58
N LEU A 32 -1.82 -5.02 5.84
CA LEU A 32 -1.73 -6.01 6.90
C LEU A 32 -1.79 -5.35 8.29
N ALA A 33 -1.15 -4.19 8.47
CA ALA A 33 -1.23 -3.41 9.71
C ALA A 33 -2.66 -2.92 10.00
N VAL A 34 -3.37 -2.39 9.00
CA VAL A 34 -4.77 -1.96 9.15
C VAL A 34 -5.66 -3.15 9.53
N PHE A 35 -5.46 -4.31 8.88
CA PHE A 35 -6.18 -5.54 9.23
C PHE A 35 -5.97 -5.94 10.69
N PHE A 36 -4.70 -6.04 11.13
CA PHE A 36 -4.39 -6.40 12.52
C PHE A 36 -4.95 -5.40 13.52
N LEU A 37 -4.85 -4.10 13.24
CA LEU A 37 -5.42 -3.05 14.09
C LEU A 37 -6.93 -3.25 14.27
N VAL A 38 -7.67 -3.47 13.19
CA VAL A 38 -9.12 -3.70 13.26
C VAL A 38 -9.45 -4.97 14.05
N VAL A 39 -8.70 -6.07 13.84
CA VAL A 39 -8.89 -7.32 14.59
C VAL A 39 -8.65 -7.11 16.08
N VAL A 40 -7.59 -6.40 16.47
CA VAL A 40 -7.30 -6.13 17.89
C VAL A 40 -8.39 -5.27 18.52
N LEU A 41 -8.85 -4.20 17.85
CA LEU A 41 -9.93 -3.36 18.37
C LEU A 41 -11.24 -4.14 18.54
N TYR A 42 -11.57 -5.01 17.60
CA TYR A 42 -12.72 -5.91 17.69
C TYR A 42 -12.61 -6.85 18.89
N LEU A 43 -11.44 -7.47 19.10
CA LEU A 43 -11.19 -8.34 20.26
C LEU A 43 -11.21 -7.59 21.59
N CYS A 44 -10.85 -6.31 21.60
CA CYS A 44 -10.98 -5.43 22.77
C CYS A 44 -12.43 -5.02 23.07
N GLY A 45 -13.40 -5.40 22.24
CA GLY A 45 -14.82 -5.10 22.46
C GLY A 45 -15.21 -3.68 22.03
N ILE A 46 -14.43 -3.03 21.16
CA ILE A 46 -14.83 -1.75 20.56
C ILE A 46 -16.02 -1.96 19.62
N ASP A 47 -16.89 -0.96 19.58
CA ASP A 47 -18.07 -0.97 18.73
C ASP A 47 -17.74 -1.23 17.24
N GLN A 48 -18.57 -2.06 16.60
CA GLN A 48 -18.40 -2.51 15.23
C GLN A 48 -18.34 -1.34 14.24
N ILE A 49 -19.11 -0.27 14.47
CA ILE A 49 -19.18 0.89 13.57
C ILE A 49 -17.86 1.66 13.59
N VAL A 50 -17.21 1.74 14.75
CA VAL A 50 -15.89 2.38 14.89
C VAL A 50 -14.83 1.58 14.13
N CYS A 51 -14.84 0.24 14.27
CA CYS A 51 -13.94 -0.65 13.53
C CYS A 51 -14.15 -0.54 12.01
N LEU A 52 -15.41 -0.44 11.56
CA LEU A 52 -15.76 -0.30 10.15
C LEU A 52 -15.28 1.05 9.59
N GLY A 53 -15.49 2.13 10.35
CA GLY A 53 -15.05 3.48 9.99
C GLY A 53 -13.53 3.56 9.82
N LEU A 54 -12.77 2.97 10.74
CA LEU A 54 -11.31 2.90 10.63
C LEU A 54 -10.83 2.11 9.41
N GLY A 55 -11.47 0.97 9.12
CA GLY A 55 -11.15 0.18 7.92
C GLY A 55 -11.41 0.96 6.62
N LEU A 56 -12.54 1.68 6.55
CA LEU A 56 -12.90 2.52 5.40
C LEU A 56 -11.89 3.66 5.18
N VAL A 57 -11.53 4.38 6.25
CA VAL A 57 -10.55 5.47 6.16
C VAL A 57 -9.19 4.91 5.75
N GLY A 58 -8.77 3.80 6.33
CA GLY A 58 -7.50 3.13 6.00
C GLY A 58 -7.42 2.55 4.59
N ALA A 59 -8.55 2.24 3.96
CA ALA A 59 -8.61 1.75 2.57
C ALA A 59 -8.64 2.88 1.52
N THR A 60 -8.92 4.12 1.95
CA THR A 60 -9.10 5.27 1.05
C THR A 60 -7.86 6.17 0.99
N LEU A 61 -7.00 6.13 2.00
CA LEU A 61 -5.69 6.82 2.07
C LEU A 61 -4.59 6.02 1.39
#